data_AF-A0AAV4BUA6-F1
#
_entry.id   AF-A0AAV4BUA6-F1
#
_cell.length_a   1.000
_cell.length_b   1.000
_cell.length_c   1.000
_cell.angle_alpha   90.00
_cell.angle_beta   90.00
_cell.angle_gamma   90.00
#
_symmetry.space_group_name_H-M   'P 1'
#
loop_
_entity.id
_entity.type
_entity.pdbx_description
1 polymer ?
#
loop_
_entity_poly.entity_id
_entity_poly.type
_entity_poly.pdbx_seq_one_letter_code
_entity_poly.pdbx_strand_id
1 'polypeptide(L)'
;MFRALLSTGHIDGLLHGKEWHECALWLPGMMFFLISIYSGSKSLATLPLPVFLAMQNMALVFRATADLIFHQQIVTAYTYVMMMLTLCSGLAIAKTDPQFEPDGYFWMCVHIVSLGVFDIYTNLMKGRLKLRPTERLFCCYFYSVIVLAPCSYFLGDALEAATFPYLYFGQFYVGCILSGVLGMLMNLCAIRLHEANISHSFLDIATVQSIAKNHSKSDQNLDSTVSWASDKELPPGLKRHELQQDMIRLEMS
;
A
#
# COMPACT_ATOMS: atom_id res chain seq x y z
N MET A 1 -12.66 24.86 1.23
CA MET A 1 -12.24 23.44 1.23
C MET A 1 -12.90 22.64 2.36
N PHE A 2 -12.93 23.12 3.60
CA PHE A 2 -13.63 22.46 4.74
C PHE A 2 -15.16 22.31 4.53
N ARG A 3 -15.81 23.32 3.90
CA ARG A 3 -17.24 23.24 3.54
C ARG A 3 -17.56 22.25 2.40
N ALA A 4 -16.58 21.90 1.56
CA ALA A 4 -16.75 20.87 0.52
C ALA A 4 -16.65 19.45 1.11
N LEU A 5 -15.82 19.27 2.16
CA LEU A 5 -15.76 18.04 2.95
C LEU A 5 -17.00 17.84 3.84
N LEU A 6 -17.58 18.93 4.36
CA LEU A 6 -18.83 18.91 5.13
C LEU A 6 -20.09 18.74 4.27
N SER A 7 -20.04 19.07 2.97
CA SER A 7 -21.21 19.04 2.08
C SER A 7 -21.46 17.68 1.42
N THR A 8 -20.51 16.74 1.49
CA THR A 8 -20.80 15.33 1.29
C THR A 8 -21.48 14.83 2.55
N GLY A 9 -22.78 14.50 2.49
CA GLY A 9 -23.62 13.94 3.57
C GLY A 9 -23.17 12.55 4.07
N HIS A 10 -21.86 12.38 4.25
CA HIS A 10 -21.15 11.18 4.66
C HIS A 10 -20.91 11.13 6.16
N ILE A 11 -21.06 12.27 6.83
CA ILE A 11 -20.80 12.42 8.27
C ILE A 11 -22.08 12.17 9.08
N ASP A 12 -23.26 12.33 8.48
CA ASP A 12 -24.55 11.93 9.07
C ASP A 12 -24.67 10.41 9.22
N GLY A 13 -23.98 9.63 8.35
CA GLY A 13 -23.85 8.18 8.51
C GLY A 13 -22.88 7.78 9.63
N LEU A 14 -21.89 8.64 9.92
CA LEU A 14 -20.80 8.41 10.87
C LEU A 14 -21.22 8.44 12.35
N LEU A 15 -22.44 8.91 12.60
CA LEU A 15 -23.07 9.00 13.93
C LEU A 15 -24.09 7.90 14.20
N HIS A 16 -24.30 6.94 13.27
CA HIS A 16 -25.24 5.85 13.47
C HIS A 16 -24.57 4.67 14.20
N GLY A 17 -25.22 4.15 15.25
CA GLY A 17 -24.67 3.24 16.28
C GLY A 17 -23.90 1.99 15.81
N LYS A 18 -23.99 1.62 14.53
CA LYS A 18 -23.31 0.48 13.91
C LYS A 18 -21.82 0.74 13.64
N GLU A 19 -21.42 2.00 13.42
CA GLU A 19 -20.02 2.35 13.09
C GLU A 19 -19.10 2.41 14.32
N TRP A 20 -19.64 2.65 15.52
CA TRP A 20 -18.86 2.68 16.76
C TRP A 20 -18.19 1.35 17.08
N HIS A 21 -18.85 0.23 16.80
CA HIS A 21 -18.27 -1.10 17.01
C HIS A 21 -17.10 -1.37 16.07
N GLU A 22 -17.22 -0.93 14.82
CA GLU A 22 -16.15 -1.06 13.83
C GLU A 22 -14.98 -0.12 14.16
N CYS A 23 -15.25 1.11 14.59
CA CYS A 23 -14.24 2.03 15.12
C CYS A 23 -13.55 1.50 16.38
N ALA A 24 -14.30 0.88 17.30
CA ALA A 24 -13.74 0.25 18.49
C ALA A 24 -12.88 -0.96 18.14
N LEU A 25 -13.28 -1.74 17.12
CA LEU A 25 -12.46 -2.84 16.61
C LEU A 25 -11.18 -2.31 15.94
N TRP A 26 -11.21 -1.11 15.33
CA TRP A 26 -10.06 -0.44 14.72
C TRP A 26 -9.14 0.27 15.72
N LEU A 27 -9.53 0.34 16.99
CA LEU A 27 -8.81 1.07 18.04
C LEU A 27 -7.33 0.66 18.18
N PRO A 28 -6.95 -0.64 18.16
CA PRO A 28 -5.54 -1.02 18.18
C PRO A 28 -4.74 -0.44 17.01
N GLY A 29 -5.33 -0.37 15.81
CA GLY A 29 -4.74 0.29 14.65
C GLY A 29 -4.52 1.78 14.87
N MET A 30 -5.49 2.47 15.48
CA MET A 30 -5.36 3.88 15.87
C MET A 30 -4.22 4.08 16.88
N MET A 31 -4.02 3.16 17.84
CA MET A 31 -2.91 3.23 18.81
C MET A 31 -1.56 3.17 18.10
N PHE A 32 -1.36 2.19 17.22
CA PHE A 32 -0.08 2.03 16.52
C PHE A 32 0.21 3.20 15.58
N PHE A 33 -0.83 3.76 14.95
CA PHE A 33 -0.72 4.98 14.16
C PHE A 33 -0.34 6.21 15.01
N LEU A 34 -0.95 6.37 16.19
CA LEU A 34 -0.59 7.41 17.15
C LEU A 34 0.89 7.29 17.56
N ILE A 35 1.30 6.08 17.94
CA ILE A 35 2.68 5.80 18.36
C ILE A 35 3.65 6.10 17.23
N SER A 36 3.32 5.76 15.98
CA SER A 36 4.20 6.00 14.84
C SER A 36 4.37 7.49 14.55
N ILE A 37 3.30 8.30 14.63
CA ILE A 37 3.41 9.77 14.47
C ILE A 37 4.23 10.37 15.60
N TYR A 38 3.97 10.01 16.86
CA TYR A 38 4.66 10.56 18.00
C TYR A 38 6.16 10.21 17.99
N SER A 39 6.49 8.92 17.88
CA SER A 39 7.87 8.45 17.85
C SER A 39 8.63 8.95 16.61
N GLY A 40 7.97 9.04 15.45
CA GLY A 40 8.55 9.63 14.24
C GLY A 40 8.89 11.10 14.42
N SER A 41 7.99 11.86 15.06
CA SER A 41 8.21 13.28 15.35
C SER A 41 9.34 13.49 16.36
N LYS A 42 9.40 12.67 17.43
CA LYS A 42 10.46 12.76 18.45
C LYS A 42 11.82 12.33 17.90
N SER A 43 11.85 11.29 17.07
CA SER A 43 13.04 10.85 16.32
C SER A 43 13.53 11.96 15.37
N LEU A 44 12.63 12.60 14.62
CA LEU A 44 12.99 13.68 13.69
C LEU A 44 13.49 14.95 14.40
N ALA A 45 13.02 15.20 15.63
CA ALA A 45 13.48 16.33 16.44
C ALA A 45 14.88 16.12 17.02
N THR A 46 15.33 14.86 17.15
CA THR A 46 16.60 14.48 17.78
C THR A 46 17.66 14.04 16.78
N LEU A 47 17.27 13.43 15.67
CA LEU A 47 18.17 12.98 14.61
C LEU A 47 18.25 13.98 13.44
N PRO A 48 19.41 14.08 12.76
CA PRO A 48 19.49 14.81 11.50
C PRO A 48 18.51 14.26 10.47
N LEU A 49 17.79 15.15 9.76
CA LEU A 49 16.87 14.80 8.67
C LEU A 49 17.43 13.76 7.67
N PRO A 50 18.67 13.86 7.16
CA PRO A 50 19.21 12.85 6.24
C PRO A 50 19.35 11.46 6.88
N VAL A 51 19.70 11.39 8.17
CA VAL A 51 19.81 10.11 8.91
C VAL A 51 18.42 9.50 9.09
N PHE A 52 17.43 10.31 9.49
CA PHE A 52 16.05 9.87 9.62
C PHE A 52 15.52 9.28 8.30
N LEU A 53 15.69 9.99 7.18
CA LEU A 53 15.24 9.53 5.87
C LEU A 53 15.94 8.25 5.42
N ALA A 54 17.25 8.12 5.68
CA ALA A 54 17.98 6.92 5.34
C ALA A 54 17.52 5.70 6.17
N MET A 55 17.33 5.90 7.48
CA MET A 55 16.82 4.87 8.38
C MET A 55 15.36 4.50 8.07
N GLN A 56 14.57 5.41 7.49
CA GLN A 56 13.21 5.12 7.04
C GLN A 56 13.17 4.03 5.95
N ASN A 57 14.24 3.87 5.16
CA ASN A 57 14.34 2.78 4.19
C ASN A 57 14.34 1.39 4.86
N MET A 58 14.75 1.29 6.12
CA MET A 58 14.64 0.06 6.91
C MET A 58 13.18 -0.35 7.15
N ALA A 59 12.26 0.62 7.19
CA ALA A 59 10.83 0.33 7.28
C ALA A 59 10.28 -0.37 6.03
N LEU A 60 10.93 -0.20 4.87
CA LEU A 60 10.61 -0.96 3.66
C LEU A 60 11.02 -2.43 3.82
N VAL A 61 12.23 -2.68 4.34
CA VAL A 61 12.72 -4.04 4.62
C VAL A 61 11.83 -4.73 5.65
N PHE A 62 11.42 -4.01 6.70
CA PHE A 62 10.50 -4.53 7.71
C PHE A 62 9.16 -4.92 7.09
N ARG A 63 8.54 -4.03 6.29
CA ARG A 63 7.27 -4.32 5.60
C ARG A 63 7.39 -5.51 4.65
N ALA A 64 8.42 -5.54 3.82
CA ALA A 64 8.67 -6.66 2.91
C ALA A 64 8.88 -8.00 3.65
N THR A 65 9.56 -7.97 4.80
CA THR A 65 9.75 -9.15 5.65
C THR A 65 8.44 -9.59 6.28
N ALA A 66 7.62 -8.65 6.74
CA ALA A 66 6.30 -8.95 7.27
C ALA A 66 5.39 -9.58 6.20
N ASP A 67 5.35 -9.01 4.99
CA ASP A 67 4.58 -9.57 3.88
C ASP A 67 5.06 -10.97 3.49
N LEU A 68 6.37 -11.21 3.48
CA LEU A 68 6.95 -12.54 3.27
C LEU A 68 6.45 -13.56 4.30
N ILE A 69 6.42 -13.17 5.58
CA ILE A 69 5.98 -14.05 6.68
C ILE A 69 4.48 -14.34 6.58
N PHE A 70 3.64 -13.32 6.34
CA PHE A 70 2.19 -13.45 6.37
C PHE A 70 1.58 -14.01 5.08
N HIS A 71 2.11 -13.65 3.91
CA HIS A 71 1.56 -14.07 2.60
C HIS A 71 2.35 -15.21 1.95
N GLN A 72 3.44 -15.69 2.57
CA GLN A 72 4.27 -16.81 2.07
C GLN A 72 4.69 -16.63 0.60
N GLN A 73 4.92 -15.38 0.16
CA GLN A 73 5.29 -15.12 -1.23
C GLN A 73 6.74 -15.56 -1.50
N ILE A 74 6.95 -16.25 -2.63
CA ILE A 74 8.30 -16.63 -3.06
C ILE A 74 9.03 -15.35 -3.51
N VAL A 75 9.92 -14.83 -2.67
CA VAL A 75 10.79 -13.72 -3.02
C VAL A 75 11.90 -14.18 -3.95
N THR A 76 12.16 -13.41 -5.01
CA THR A 76 13.30 -13.67 -5.88
C THR A 76 14.60 -13.41 -5.12
N ALA A 77 15.66 -14.15 -5.45
CA ALA A 77 16.97 -13.98 -4.81
C ALA A 77 17.49 -12.54 -4.90
N TYR A 78 17.18 -11.84 -5.99
CA TYR A 78 17.49 -10.42 -6.18
C TYR A 78 16.86 -9.52 -5.11
N THR A 79 15.57 -9.70 -4.82
CA THR A 79 14.86 -8.92 -3.79
C THR A 79 15.48 -9.14 -2.41
N TYR A 80 15.89 -10.38 -2.10
CA TYR A 80 16.58 -10.68 -0.84
C TYR A 80 17.92 -9.93 -0.73
N VAL A 81 18.74 -9.93 -1.79
CA VAL A 81 20.01 -9.19 -1.82
C VAL A 81 19.79 -7.69 -1.62
N MET A 82 18.76 -7.11 -2.26
CA MET A 82 18.45 -5.68 -2.10
C MET A 82 17.95 -5.33 -0.70
N MET A 83 17.17 -6.22 -0.07
CA MET A 83 16.78 -6.07 1.33
C MET A 83 17.99 -6.08 2.26
N MET A 84 18.91 -7.03 2.07
CA MET A 84 20.15 -7.10 2.87
C MET A 84 21.05 -5.89 2.64
N LEU A 85 21.17 -5.41 1.40
CA LEU A 85 21.95 -4.21 1.08
C LEU A 85 21.36 -2.97 1.76
N THR A 86 20.04 -2.82 1.73
CA THR A 86 19.32 -1.74 2.43
C THR A 86 19.55 -1.82 3.94
N LEU A 87 19.49 -3.03 4.50
CA LEU A 87 19.77 -3.29 5.92
C LEU A 87 21.20 -2.86 6.29
N CYS A 88 22.18 -3.32 5.53
CA CYS A 88 23.59 -2.96 5.71
C CYS A 88 23.83 -1.45 5.57
N SER A 89 23.17 -0.79 4.61
CA SER A 89 23.28 0.66 4.43
C SER A 89 22.72 1.43 5.63
N GLY A 90 21.55 1.05 6.15
CA GLY A 90 21.00 1.65 7.37
C GLY A 90 21.91 1.47 8.58
N LEU A 91 22.44 0.25 8.78
CA LEU A 91 23.39 -0.02 9.86
C LEU A 91 24.70 0.74 9.71
N ALA A 92 25.24 0.84 8.49
CA ALA A 92 26.45 1.61 8.21
C ALA A 92 26.24 3.07 8.59
N ILE A 93 25.12 3.68 8.18
CA ILE A 93 24.78 5.07 8.50
C ILE A 93 24.69 5.27 10.02
N ALA A 94 23.98 4.39 10.74
CA ALA A 94 23.88 4.46 12.19
C ALA A 94 25.24 4.32 12.91
N LYS A 95 26.21 3.62 12.30
CA LYS A 95 27.56 3.44 12.85
C LYS A 95 28.52 4.56 12.49
N THR A 96 28.35 5.17 11.32
CA THR A 96 29.19 6.27 10.83
C THR A 96 28.69 7.64 11.23
N ASP A 97 27.54 7.71 11.91
CA ASP A 97 26.95 8.97 12.37
C ASP A 97 27.84 9.66 13.42
N PRO A 98 28.43 10.83 13.10
CA PRO A 98 29.24 11.57 14.06
C PRO A 98 28.40 12.24 15.16
N GLN A 99 27.07 12.32 14.99
CA GLN A 99 26.12 12.91 15.94
C GLN A 99 25.22 11.84 16.55
N PHE A 100 25.80 10.69 16.91
CA PHE A 100 25.04 9.58 17.46
C PHE A 100 24.35 9.94 18.78
N GLU A 101 23.02 10.10 18.73
CA GLU A 101 22.17 10.37 19.90
C GLU A 101 21.29 9.15 20.19
N PRO A 102 21.57 8.35 21.24
CA PRO A 102 20.90 7.07 21.50
C PRO A 102 19.38 7.20 21.66
N ASP A 103 18.90 8.31 22.23
CA ASP A 103 17.48 8.56 22.42
C ASP A 103 16.75 8.70 21.07
N GLY A 104 17.36 9.39 20.10
CA GLY A 104 16.77 9.54 18.76
C GLY A 104 16.69 8.23 18.01
N TYR A 105 17.73 7.40 18.07
CA TYR A 105 17.73 6.06 17.47
C TYR A 105 16.72 5.12 18.14
N PHE A 106 16.53 5.22 19.46
CA PHE A 106 15.49 4.46 20.16
C PHE A 106 14.09 4.82 19.64
N TRP A 107 13.77 6.11 19.56
CA TRP A 107 12.48 6.57 19.00
C TRP A 107 12.33 6.18 17.53
N MET A 108 13.41 6.16 16.76
CA MET A 108 13.39 5.68 15.37
C MET A 108 13.03 4.20 15.25
N CYS A 109 13.59 3.34 16.12
CA CYS A 109 13.22 1.93 16.17
C CYS A 109 11.73 1.75 16.52
N VAL A 110 11.22 2.50 17.50
CA VAL A 110 9.79 2.50 17.86
C VAL A 110 8.93 2.94 16.68
N HIS A 111 9.35 3.97 15.93
CA HIS A 111 8.66 4.43 14.71
C HIS A 111 8.57 3.34 13.65
N ILE A 112 9.69 2.68 13.32
CA ILE A 112 9.74 1.64 12.29
C ILE A 112 8.85 0.44 12.68
N VAL A 113 8.96 -0.02 13.92
CA VAL A 113 8.17 -1.16 14.42
C VAL A 113 6.68 -0.82 14.44
N SER A 114 6.31 0.34 14.98
CA SER A 114 4.90 0.75 15.04
C SER A 114 4.29 0.95 13.66
N LEU A 115 5.03 1.49 12.69
CA LEU A 115 4.60 1.62 11.30
C LEU A 115 4.37 0.25 10.66
N GLY A 116 5.27 -0.70 10.88
CA GLY A 116 5.14 -2.05 10.36
C GLY A 116 3.98 -2.82 10.98
N VAL A 117 3.82 -2.76 12.31
CA VAL A 117 2.68 -3.39 13.00
C VAL A 117 1.35 -2.77 12.56
N PHE A 118 1.31 -1.44 12.38
CA PHE A 118 0.14 -0.75 11.84
C PHE A 118 -0.23 -1.26 10.44
N ASP A 119 0.75 -1.45 9.55
CA ASP A 119 0.52 -1.94 8.19
C ASP A 119 0.02 -3.40 8.17
N ILE A 120 0.68 -4.28 8.94
CA ILE A 120 0.24 -5.68 9.15
C ILE A 120 -1.20 -5.72 9.66
N TYR A 121 -1.48 -4.94 10.71
CA TYR A 121 -2.81 -4.87 11.30
C TYR A 121 -3.84 -4.35 10.29
N THR A 122 -3.50 -3.33 9.52
CA THR A 122 -4.36 -2.79 8.45
C THR A 122 -4.70 -3.85 7.43
N ASN A 123 -3.72 -4.65 7.00
CA ASN A 123 -3.89 -5.73 6.04
C ASN A 123 -4.76 -6.86 6.60
N LEU A 124 -4.53 -7.31 7.84
CA LEU A 124 -5.37 -8.32 8.50
C LEU A 124 -6.83 -7.88 8.64
N MET A 125 -7.03 -6.59 8.90
CA MET A 125 -8.34 -6.01 9.14
C MET A 125 -9.05 -5.55 7.85
N LYS A 126 -8.36 -5.52 6.70
CA LYS A 126 -8.91 -5.12 5.39
C LYS A 126 -10.14 -5.93 4.99
N GLY A 127 -10.17 -7.23 5.31
CA GLY A 127 -11.32 -8.12 5.05
C GLY A 127 -12.33 -8.25 6.19
N ARG A 128 -12.04 -7.70 7.37
CA ARG A 128 -12.88 -7.83 8.58
C ARG A 128 -13.76 -6.60 8.81
N LEU A 129 -13.24 -5.39 8.54
CA LEU A 129 -14.01 -4.16 8.66
C LEU A 129 -14.61 -3.74 7.33
N LYS A 130 -15.85 -3.22 7.40
CA LYS A 130 -16.53 -2.60 6.25
C LYS A 130 -16.15 -1.14 6.01
N LEU A 131 -15.23 -0.58 6.82
CA LEU A 131 -14.77 0.80 6.67
C LEU A 131 -13.89 0.95 5.44
N ARG A 132 -14.12 2.05 4.71
CA ARG A 132 -13.26 2.51 3.62
C ARG A 132 -11.88 2.91 4.14
N PRO A 133 -10.83 2.81 3.32
CA PRO A 133 -9.48 3.25 3.70
C PRO A 133 -9.43 4.72 4.15
N THR A 134 -10.23 5.59 3.52
CA THR A 134 -10.34 7.02 3.88
C THR A 134 -11.00 7.24 5.25
N GLU A 135 -12.02 6.45 5.59
CA GLU A 135 -12.70 6.53 6.89
C GLU A 135 -11.77 6.07 8.02
N ARG A 136 -11.02 4.99 7.79
CA ARG A 136 -10.00 4.50 8.76
C ARG A 136 -8.94 5.55 9.03
N LEU A 137 -8.42 6.18 7.97
CA LEU A 137 -7.42 7.23 8.07
C LEU A 137 -7.96 8.47 8.81
N PHE A 138 -9.21 8.86 8.54
CA PHE A 138 -9.86 9.96 9.25
C PHE A 138 -9.99 9.66 10.75
N CYS A 139 -10.45 8.46 11.11
CA CYS A 139 -10.58 8.06 12.51
C CYS A 139 -9.22 8.05 13.22
N CYS A 140 -8.17 7.58 12.55
CA CYS A 140 -6.80 7.63 13.05
C CYS A 140 -6.35 9.07 13.35
N TYR A 141 -6.54 10.01 12.41
CA TYR A 141 -6.18 11.42 12.63
C TYR A 141 -6.99 12.07 13.77
N PHE A 142 -8.31 11.85 13.80
CA PHE A 142 -9.18 12.41 14.84
C PHE A 142 -8.78 11.88 16.23
N TYR A 143 -8.56 10.57 16.33
CA TYR A 143 -8.05 9.94 17.55
C TYR A 143 -6.70 10.52 17.96
N SER A 144 -5.76 10.67 17.02
CA SER A 144 -4.44 11.23 17.30
C SER A 144 -4.51 12.65 17.83
N VAL A 145 -5.38 13.52 17.30
CA VAL A 145 -5.54 14.89 17.82
C VAL A 145 -6.08 14.88 19.24
N ILE A 146 -7.10 14.06 19.52
CA ILE A 146 -7.73 13.97 20.85
C ILE A 146 -6.75 13.45 21.90
N VAL A 147 -5.89 12.50 21.54
CA VAL A 147 -4.97 11.86 22.49
C VAL A 147 -3.63 12.60 22.60
N LEU A 148 -3.08 13.10 21.49
CA LEU A 148 -1.83 13.86 21.54
C LEU A 148 -1.98 15.17 22.32
N ALA A 149 -3.13 15.83 22.29
CA ALA A 149 -3.33 17.08 23.03
C ALA A 149 -3.07 16.91 24.55
N PRO A 150 -3.77 16.02 25.29
CA PRO A 150 -3.48 15.78 26.71
C PRO A 150 -2.13 15.08 26.91
N CYS A 151 -1.73 14.15 26.03
CA CYS A 151 -0.43 13.48 26.16
C CYS A 151 0.73 14.48 26.09
N SER A 152 0.68 15.49 25.21
CA SER A 152 1.72 16.50 25.09
C SER A 152 1.92 17.32 26.36
N TYR A 153 0.86 17.52 27.15
CA TYR A 153 0.94 18.14 28.47
C TYR A 153 1.59 17.20 29.50
N PHE A 154 1.16 15.93 29.57
CA PHE A 154 1.71 14.96 30.52
C PHE A 154 3.17 14.61 30.28
N LEU A 155 3.59 14.55 29.01
CA LEU A 155 4.96 14.22 28.63
C LEU A 155 5.92 15.41 28.79
N GLY A 156 5.40 16.62 29.00
CA GLY A 156 6.19 17.83 29.14
C GLY A 156 6.60 18.47 27.80
N ASP A 157 6.31 17.84 26.66
CA ASP A 157 6.62 18.39 25.32
C ASP A 157 5.94 19.76 25.10
N ALA A 158 4.73 19.95 25.64
CA ALA A 158 4.02 21.23 25.56
C ALA A 158 4.69 22.33 26.41
N LEU A 159 5.27 21.95 27.55
CA LEU A 159 5.99 22.88 28.42
C LEU A 159 7.35 23.25 27.83
N GLU A 160 8.03 22.29 27.21
CA GLU A 160 9.26 22.49 26.47
C GLU A 160 9.05 23.38 25.23
N ALA A 161 7.93 23.19 24.51
CA ALA A 161 7.58 24.05 23.39
C ALA A 161 7.27 25.49 23.84
N ALA A 162 6.68 25.70 25.02
CA ALA A 162 6.34 27.02 25.54
C ALA A 162 7.58 27.88 25.87
N THR A 163 8.73 27.27 26.16
CA THR A 163 9.99 27.98 26.38
C THR A 163 10.75 28.27 25.09
N PHE A 164 10.28 27.76 23.94
CA PHE A 164 10.96 27.92 22.66
C PHE A 164 10.78 29.34 22.09
N PRO A 165 11.87 30.09 21.86
CA PRO A 165 11.79 31.49 21.45
C PRO A 165 11.18 31.69 20.05
N TYR A 166 11.23 30.66 19.19
CA TYR A 166 10.68 30.73 17.84
C TYR A 166 9.19 30.39 17.75
N LEU A 167 8.56 29.91 18.84
CA LEU A 167 7.16 29.51 18.85
C LEU A 167 6.22 30.65 18.43
N TYR A 168 6.56 31.89 18.79
CA TYR A 168 5.74 33.08 18.53
C TYR A 168 5.89 33.64 17.11
N PHE A 169 6.77 33.09 16.27
CA PHE A 169 6.91 33.54 14.89
C PHE A 169 5.83 32.93 14.00
N GLY A 170 5.10 33.77 13.25
CA GLY A 170 4.08 33.32 12.31
C GLY A 170 4.58 32.33 11.25
N GLN A 171 5.86 32.42 10.87
CA GLN A 171 6.50 31.49 9.93
C GLN A 171 6.54 30.05 10.47
N PHE A 172 6.71 29.88 11.79
CA PHE A 172 6.71 28.58 12.45
C PHE A 172 5.32 27.92 12.34
N TYR A 173 4.25 28.65 12.67
CA TYR A 173 2.88 28.15 12.55
C TYR A 173 2.50 27.81 11.11
N VAL A 174 2.88 28.65 10.14
CA VAL A 174 2.63 28.37 8.72
C VAL A 174 3.37 27.10 8.29
N GLY A 175 4.61 26.90 8.73
CA GLY A 175 5.37 25.69 8.49
C GLY A 175 4.70 24.43 9.07
N CYS A 176 4.22 24.49 10.31
CA CYS A 176 3.52 23.38 10.97
C CYS A 176 2.17 23.05 10.30
N ILE A 177 1.40 24.07 9.92
CA ILE A 177 0.12 23.84 9.22
C ILE A 177 0.38 23.25 7.83
N LEU A 178 1.35 23.79 7.10
CA LEU A 178 1.70 23.32 5.76
C LEU A 178 2.19 21.87 5.79
N SER A 179 3.06 21.51 6.74
CA SER A 179 3.55 20.13 6.87
C SER A 179 2.42 19.15 7.22
N GLY A 180 1.51 19.53 8.12
CA GLY A 180 0.32 18.73 8.44
C GLY A 180 -0.59 18.51 7.23
N VAL A 181 -0.88 19.56 6.46
CA VAL A 181 -1.72 19.46 5.25
C VAL A 181 -1.04 18.61 4.18
N LEU A 182 0.26 18.81 3.93
CA LEU A 182 1.01 18.01 2.96
C LEU A 182 1.07 16.53 3.37
N GLY A 183 1.26 16.23 4.65
CA GLY A 183 1.23 14.85 5.18
C GLY A 183 -0.13 14.18 4.97
N MET A 184 -1.23 14.90 5.21
CA MET A 184 -2.58 14.40 4.93
C MET A 184 -2.79 14.14 3.44
N LEU A 185 -2.38 15.08 2.58
CA LEU A 185 -2.51 14.95 1.13
C LEU A 185 -1.69 13.76 0.60
N MET A 186 -0.46 13.56 1.08
CA MET A 186 0.38 12.42 0.70
C MET A 186 -0.30 11.08 1.01
N ASN A 187 -0.88 10.94 2.21
CA ASN A 187 -1.60 9.72 2.60
C ASN A 187 -2.87 9.52 1.76
N LEU A 188 -3.62 10.59 1.45
CA LEU A 188 -4.78 10.50 0.57
C LEU A 188 -4.39 10.11 -0.86
N CYS A 189 -3.34 10.73 -1.42
CA CYS A 189 -2.81 10.38 -2.72
C CYS A 189 -2.34 8.93 -2.77
N ALA A 190 -1.68 8.44 -1.71
CA ALA A 190 -1.26 7.03 -1.63
C ALA A 190 -2.46 6.07 -1.69
N ILE A 191 -3.55 6.36 -0.96
CA ILE A 191 -4.79 5.57 -1.03
C ILE A 191 -5.38 5.61 -2.44
N ARG A 192 -5.50 6.80 -3.04
CA ARG A 192 -6.05 6.97 -4.40
C ARG A 192 -5.22 6.25 -5.45
N LEU A 193 -3.89 6.32 -5.34
CA LEU A 193 -2.97 5.64 -6.24
C LEU A 193 -3.10 4.13 -6.11
N HIS A 194 -3.22 3.62 -4.89
CA HIS A 194 -3.42 2.19 -4.64
C HIS A 194 -4.78 1.70 -5.19
N GLU A 195 -5.87 2.47 -5.02
CA GLU A 195 -7.18 2.19 -5.62
C GLU A 195 -7.12 2.20 -7.17
N ALA A 196 -6.42 3.18 -7.75
CA ALA A 196 -6.23 3.28 -9.20
C ALA A 196 -5.42 2.09 -9.75
N ASN A 197 -4.36 1.67 -9.05
CA ASN A 197 -3.53 0.54 -9.44
C ASN A 197 -4.33 -0.77 -9.44
N ILE A 198 -5.15 -1.01 -8.41
CA ILE A 198 -6.05 -2.18 -8.35
C ILE A 198 -7.05 -2.15 -9.51
N SER A 199 -7.61 -0.97 -9.80
CA SER A 199 -8.58 -0.80 -10.89
C SER A 199 -7.96 -1.12 -12.25
N HIS A 200 -6.73 -0.65 -12.49
CA HIS A 200 -5.96 -0.98 -13.70
C HIS A 200 -5.69 -2.49 -13.82
N SER A 201 -5.23 -3.14 -12.75
CA SER A 201 -4.99 -4.59 -12.76
C SER A 201 -6.26 -5.39 -13.07
N PHE A 202 -7.43 -4.95 -12.56
CA PHE A 202 -8.70 -5.60 -12.86
C PHE A 202 -9.12 -5.43 -14.33
N LEU A 203 -8.89 -4.25 -14.91
CA LEU A 203 -9.16 -3.98 -16.33
C LEU A 203 -8.28 -4.82 -17.25
N ASP A 204 -6.99 -5.01 -16.92
CA ASP A 204 -6.10 -5.88 -17.68
C ASP A 204 -6.58 -7.34 -17.66
N ILE A 205 -6.95 -7.86 -16.47
CA ILE A 205 -7.46 -9.23 -16.34
C ILE A 205 -8.77 -9.41 -17.13
N ALA A 206 -9.70 -8.45 -17.03
CA ALA A 206 -10.97 -8.52 -17.76
C ALA A 206 -10.75 -8.48 -19.29
N THR A 207 -9.78 -7.69 -19.75
CA THR A 207 -9.41 -7.61 -21.17
C THR A 207 -8.84 -8.95 -21.65
N VAL A 208 -7.91 -9.55 -20.90
CA VAL A 208 -7.33 -10.87 -21.21
C VAL A 208 -8.42 -11.95 -21.25
N GLN A 209 -9.35 -11.95 -20.30
CA GLN A 209 -10.47 -12.90 -20.28
C GLN A 209 -11.40 -12.73 -21.49
N SER A 210 -11.65 -11.48 -21.92
CA SER A 210 -12.48 -11.21 -23.10
C SER A 210 -11.83 -11.68 -24.41
N ILE A 211 -10.51 -11.52 -24.54
CA ILE A 211 -9.73 -12.00 -25.70
C ILE A 211 -9.72 -13.54 -25.73
N ALA A 212 -9.48 -14.19 -24.59
CA ALA A 212 -9.52 -15.65 -24.48
C ALA A 212 -10.91 -16.22 -24.85
N LYS A 213 -11.99 -15.56 -24.40
CA LYS A 213 -13.36 -15.95 -24.75
C LYS A 213 -13.66 -15.79 -26.25
N ASN A 214 -13.14 -14.74 -26.87
CA ASN A 214 -13.30 -14.50 -28.31
C ASN A 214 -12.51 -15.52 -29.15
N HIS A 215 -11.31 -15.91 -28.72
CA HIS A 215 -10.54 -16.97 -29.37
C HIS A 215 -11.25 -18.33 -29.27
N SER A 216 -11.73 -18.71 -28.09
CA SER A 216 -12.48 -19.96 -27.91
C SER A 216 -13.76 -20.01 -28.76
N LYS A 217 -14.43 -18.86 -28.94
CA LYS A 217 -15.62 -18.75 -29.81
C LYS A 217 -15.27 -18.80 -31.30
N SER A 218 -14.11 -18.30 -31.69
CA SER A 218 -13.58 -18.40 -33.05
C SER A 218 -13.24 -19.84 -33.42
N ASP A 219 -12.59 -20.58 -32.50
CA ASP A 219 -12.22 -21.98 -32.71
C ASP A 219 -13.45 -22.89 -32.82
N GLN A 220 -14.48 -22.65 -31.98
CA GLN A 220 -15.77 -23.36 -32.10
C GLN A 220 -16.49 -23.06 -33.42
N ASN A 221 -16.39 -21.83 -33.93
CA ASN A 221 -16.97 -21.47 -35.22
C ASN A 221 -16.23 -22.16 -36.37
N LEU A 222 -14.89 -22.20 -36.32
CA LEU A 222 -14.06 -22.91 -37.29
C LEU A 222 -14.38 -24.41 -37.33
N ASP A 223 -14.45 -25.09 -36.18
CA ASP A 223 -14.84 -26.51 -36.12
C ASP A 223 -16.25 -26.75 -36.67
N SER A 224 -17.20 -25.85 -36.39
CA SER A 224 -18.57 -25.97 -36.93
C SER A 224 -18.63 -25.75 -38.44
N THR A 225 -17.81 -24.86 -39.00
CA THR A 225 -17.72 -24.64 -40.45
C THR A 225 -16.99 -25.77 -41.17
N VAL A 226 -15.96 -26.37 -40.56
CA VAL A 226 -15.28 -27.56 -41.09
C VAL A 226 -16.21 -28.78 -41.03
N SER A 227 -17.00 -28.92 -39.96
CA SER A 227 -18.04 -29.95 -39.86
C SER A 227 -19.12 -29.79 -40.94
N TRP A 228 -19.58 -28.57 -41.22
CA TRP A 228 -20.55 -28.32 -42.29
C TRP A 228 -20.00 -28.51 -43.70
N ALA A 229 -18.71 -28.23 -43.91
CA ALA A 229 -18.01 -28.48 -45.18
C ALA A 229 -17.74 -29.98 -45.39
N SER A 230 -17.59 -30.76 -44.32
CA SER A 230 -17.35 -32.21 -44.42
C SER A 230 -18.60 -33.03 -44.76
N ASP A 231 -19.81 -32.48 -44.57
CA ASP A 231 -21.09 -33.14 -44.88
C ASP A 231 -21.62 -32.82 -46.29
N LYS A 232 -20.97 -31.88 -47.01
CA LYS A 232 -21.32 -31.57 -48.40
C LYS A 232 -20.14 -31.89 -49.30
N GLU A 233 -20.34 -32.94 -50.10
CA GLU A 233 -19.49 -33.45 -51.18
C GLU A 233 -18.48 -34.54 -50.80
N LEU A 234 -18.97 -35.79 -50.82
CA LEU A 234 -18.16 -36.89 -51.32
C LEU A 234 -19.01 -37.79 -52.24
N PRO A 235 -18.81 -37.75 -53.58
CA PRO A 235 -19.33 -38.80 -54.45
C PRO A 235 -18.65 -40.14 -54.13
N PRO A 236 -19.35 -41.28 -54.30
CA PRO A 236 -18.86 -42.56 -53.82
C PRO A 236 -17.69 -43.04 -54.67
N GLY A 237 -16.49 -43.06 -54.07
CA GLY A 237 -15.35 -43.79 -54.61
C GLY A 237 -14.10 -42.95 -54.85
N LEU A 238 -13.42 -42.52 -53.78
CA LEU A 238 -11.97 -42.35 -53.84
C LEU A 238 -11.36 -42.54 -52.45
N LYS A 239 -10.48 -43.54 -52.34
CA LYS A 239 -9.86 -43.96 -51.08
C LYS A 239 -8.89 -42.88 -50.60
N ARG A 240 -9.01 -42.52 -49.31
CA ARG A 240 -8.19 -41.59 -48.51
C ARG A 240 -6.68 -41.96 -48.43
N HIS A 241 -6.23 -43.01 -49.11
CA HIS A 241 -4.86 -43.52 -49.00
C HIS A 241 -3.85 -42.93 -50.01
N GLU A 242 -4.29 -42.20 -51.03
CA GLU A 242 -3.39 -41.67 -52.08
C GLU A 242 -2.97 -40.21 -51.81
N LEU A 243 -3.74 -39.42 -51.06
CA LEU A 243 -3.45 -38.00 -50.81
C LEU A 243 -2.35 -37.74 -49.76
N GLN A 244 -2.03 -38.72 -48.90
CA GLN A 244 -0.92 -38.57 -47.94
C GLN A 244 0.46 -38.84 -48.56
N GLN A 245 0.55 -39.54 -49.70
CA GLN A 245 1.84 -39.85 -50.33
C GLN A 245 2.37 -38.73 -51.23
N ASP A 246 1.50 -37.94 -51.87
CA ASP A 246 1.93 -36.82 -52.70
C ASP A 246 2.38 -35.59 -51.90
N MET A 247 1.85 -35.41 -50.68
CA MET A 247 2.25 -34.27 -49.83
C MET A 247 3.68 -34.43 -49.29
N ILE A 248 4.17 -35.66 -49.12
CA ILE A 248 5.55 -35.95 -48.67
C ILE A 248 6.56 -35.80 -49.83
N ARG A 249 6.13 -35.93 -51.09
CA ARG A 249 7.02 -35.75 -52.26
C ARG A 249 7.32 -34.30 -52.59
N LEU A 250 6.51 -33.34 -52.14
CA LEU A 250 6.70 -31.92 -52.41
C LEU A 250 7.59 -31.19 -51.38
N GLU A 251 7.79 -31.75 -50.18
CA GLU A 251 8.71 -31.19 -49.17
C GLU A 251 10.18 -31.60 -49.36
N MET A 252 10.49 -32.48 -50.33
CA MET A 252 11.85 -32.94 -50.62
C MET A 252 12.39 -32.49 -52.00
N SER A 253 11.84 -31.43 -52.58
CA SER A 253 12.40 -30.76 -53.78
C SER A 253 12.65 -29.27 -53.55
#